data_AF-A0A535SE40-F1
#
_entry.id   AF-A0A535SE40-F1
#
_cell.length_a   1.000
_cell.length_b   1.000
_cell.length_c   1.000
_cell.angle_alpha   90.00
_cell.angle_beta   90.00
_cell.angle_gamma   90.00
#
_symmetry.space_group_name_H-M   'P 1'
#
loop_
_entity.id
_entity.type
_entity.pdbx_description
1 polymer ?
#
loop_
_entity_poly.entity_id
_entity_poly.type
_entity_poly.pdbx_seq_one_letter_code
_entity_poly.pdbx_strand_id
1 'polypeptide(L)'
;MKYASFWDTLQQPIIALAPMDGVTDAPCRTMHGLYGRPDVVLTEFTNVEGLWRGGDRIFRDFLYTPAERPVVAQIFGCQPEYFYKAAHVVCELGFDGLDIKKGVP
;
A
#
# COMPACT_ATOMS: atom_id res chain seq x y z
N MET A 1 17.69 -6.18 -18.13
CA MET A 1 18.08 -5.97 -16.72
C MET A 1 16.87 -6.30 -15.86
N LYS A 2 17.00 -7.20 -14.88
CA LYS A 2 15.98 -7.33 -13.83
C LYS A 2 16.24 -6.21 -12.83
N TYR A 3 15.25 -5.37 -12.56
CA TYR A 3 15.29 -4.44 -11.45
C TYR A 3 15.20 -5.25 -10.15
N ALA A 4 16.06 -4.93 -9.16
CA ALA A 4 16.02 -5.60 -7.87
C ALA A 4 14.72 -5.20 -7.13
N SER A 5 14.02 -6.18 -6.56
CA SER A 5 12.81 -5.95 -5.77
C SER A 5 13.00 -6.43 -4.34
N PHE A 6 12.34 -5.80 -3.36
CA PHE A 6 12.39 -6.28 -1.97
C PHE A 6 11.83 -7.71 -1.85
N TRP A 7 10.92 -8.13 -2.74
CA TRP A 7 10.40 -9.49 -2.83
C TRP A 7 11.51 -10.55 -2.98
N ASP A 8 12.62 -10.22 -3.64
CA ASP A 8 13.74 -11.13 -3.85
C ASP A 8 14.58 -11.34 -2.57
N THR A 9 14.35 -10.55 -1.51
CA THR A 9 15.13 -10.57 -0.26
C THR A 9 14.43 -11.27 0.91
N LEU A 10 13.13 -11.57 0.78
CA LEU A 10 12.32 -12.16 1.84
C LEU A 10 12.50 -13.67 1.91
N GLN A 11 12.59 -14.22 3.13
CA GLN A 11 12.60 -15.67 3.36
C GLN A 11 11.17 -16.23 3.26
N GLN A 12 11.04 -17.45 2.72
CA GLN A 12 9.74 -18.12 2.62
C GLN A 12 9.47 -18.99 3.86
N PRO A 13 8.20 -19.13 4.31
CA PRO A 13 7.00 -18.51 3.74
C PRO A 13 6.88 -17.02 4.11
N ILE A 14 6.40 -16.21 3.18
CA ILE A 14 6.14 -14.77 3.39
C ILE A 14 4.79 -14.62 4.08
N ILE A 15 4.78 -13.96 5.25
CA ILE A 15 3.59 -13.67 6.04
C ILE A 15 3.31 -12.16 5.97
N ALA A 16 2.30 -11.78 5.20
CA ALA A 16 1.90 -10.39 5.03
C ALA A 16 0.68 -10.02 5.89
N LEU A 17 0.63 -8.78 6.38
CA LEU A 17 -0.58 -8.19 6.95
C LEU A 17 -1.55 -7.83 5.82
N ALA A 18 -2.70 -8.50 5.79
CA ALA A 18 -3.72 -8.27 4.79
C ALA A 18 -4.36 -6.88 4.94
N PRO A 19 -4.73 -6.23 3.82
CA PRO A 19 -5.40 -4.94 3.83
C PRO A 19 -6.89 -5.07 4.14
N MET A 20 -7.38 -4.28 5.09
CA MET A 20 -8.78 -4.26 5.53
C MET A 20 -9.24 -2.83 5.77
N ASP A 21 -10.12 -2.31 4.91
CA ASP A 21 -10.67 -0.96 5.01
C ASP A 21 -11.42 -0.73 6.33
N GLY A 22 -11.12 0.38 7.00
CA GLY A 22 -11.63 0.74 8.32
C GLY A 22 -11.03 -0.06 9.48
N VAL A 23 -10.05 -0.94 9.23
CA VAL A 23 -9.45 -1.82 10.25
C VAL A 23 -7.94 -1.69 10.29
N THR A 24 -7.26 -1.79 9.15
CA THR A 24 -5.80 -1.70 9.06
C THR A 24 -5.37 -0.27 8.72
N ASP A 25 -5.83 0.70 9.50
CA ASP A 25 -5.41 2.09 9.39
C ASP A 25 -3.94 2.30 9.82
N ALA A 26 -3.40 3.50 9.62
CA ALA A 26 -1.98 3.78 9.89
C ALA A 26 -1.57 3.48 11.36
N PRO A 27 -2.34 3.86 12.40
CA PRO A 27 -2.06 3.44 13.78
C PRO A 27 -2.07 1.92 13.96
N CYS A 28 -3.07 1.21 13.44
CA CYS A 28 -3.16 -0.24 13.52
C CYS A 28 -1.95 -0.91 12.88
N ARG A 29 -1.58 -0.50 11.66
CA ARG A 29 -0.42 -1.03 10.94
C ARG A 29 0.89 -0.70 11.64
N THR A 30 1.03 0.49 12.22
CA THR A 30 2.20 0.86 13.03
C THR A 30 2.37 -0.09 14.21
N MET A 31 1.29 -0.44 14.92
CA MET A 31 1.35 -1.42 16.01
C MET A 31 1.75 -2.81 15.52
N HIS A 32 1.23 -3.24 14.38
CA HIS A 32 1.63 -4.51 13.77
C HIS A 32 3.10 -4.49 13.32
N GLY A 33 3.60 -3.39 12.76
CA GLY A 33 5.01 -3.24 12.39
C GLY A 33 5.94 -3.31 13.60
N LEU A 34 5.58 -2.65 14.71
CA LEU A 34 6.38 -2.64 15.93
C LEU A 34 6.43 -4.01 16.64
N TYR A 35 5.27 -4.68 16.75
CA TYR A 35 5.11 -5.85 17.64
C TYR A 35 4.79 -7.15 16.91
N GLY A 36 4.01 -7.11 15.83
CA GLY A 36 3.64 -8.29 15.04
C GLY A 36 4.71 -8.70 14.02
N ARG A 37 5.44 -7.72 13.48
CA ARG A 37 6.53 -7.89 12.50
C ARG A 37 6.15 -8.80 11.32
N PRO A 38 5.06 -8.49 10.58
CA PRO A 38 4.79 -9.18 9.32
C PRO A 38 5.94 -8.90 8.33
N ASP A 39 6.18 -9.82 7.41
CA ASP A 39 7.22 -9.67 6.38
C ASP A 39 6.89 -8.54 5.39
N VAL A 40 5.59 -8.25 5.21
CA VAL A 40 5.07 -7.16 4.36
C VAL A 40 3.78 -6.60 4.95
N VAL A 41 3.60 -5.29 4.86
CA VAL A 41 2.36 -4.59 5.26
C VAL A 41 1.67 -4.00 4.03
N LEU A 42 0.36 -4.21 3.90
CA LEU A 42 -0.46 -3.53 2.89
C LEU A 42 -1.29 -2.43 3.55
N THR A 43 -1.41 -1.28 2.88
CA THR A 43 -2.33 -0.22 3.30
C THR A 43 -3.79 -0.58 3.04
N GLU A 44 -4.70 0.22 3.57
CA GLU A 44 -6.10 0.23 3.11
C GLU A 44 -6.20 0.60 1.61
N PHE A 45 -7.40 0.45 1.05
CA PHE A 45 -7.62 0.63 -0.38
C PHE A 45 -7.86 2.11 -0.72
N THR A 46 -6.99 2.71 -1.53
CA THR A 46 -7.21 4.08 -2.03
C THR A 46 -7.84 4.07 -3.43
N ASN A 47 -8.93 4.85 -3.59
CA ASN A 47 -9.58 5.01 -4.90
C ASN A 47 -8.73 5.91 -5.82
N VAL A 48 -8.34 5.39 -6.99
CA VAL A 48 -7.48 6.13 -7.92
C VAL A 48 -8.15 7.36 -8.53
N GLU A 49 -9.47 7.39 -8.70
CA GLU A 49 -10.20 8.57 -9.20
C GLU A 49 -10.32 9.64 -8.10
N GLY A 50 -10.56 9.17 -6.87
CA GLY A 50 -10.61 10.00 -5.67
C GLY A 50 -9.30 10.75 -5.42
N LEU A 51 -8.17 10.22 -5.87
CA LEU A 51 -6.88 10.90 -5.73
C LEU A 51 -6.80 12.20 -6.55
N TRP A 52 -7.57 12.27 -7.64
CA TRP A 52 -7.60 13.43 -8.54
C TRP A 52 -8.78 14.36 -8.30
N ARG A 53 -9.90 13.80 -7.83
CA ARG A 53 -11.15 14.55 -7.59
C ARG A 53 -11.36 14.91 -6.13
N GLY A 54 -10.71 14.20 -5.22
CA GLY A 54 -10.78 14.41 -3.78
C GLY A 54 -9.83 15.51 -3.32
N GLY A 55 -10.11 16.05 -2.13
CA GLY A 55 -9.17 16.92 -1.43
C GLY A 55 -8.15 16.12 -0.60
N ASP A 56 -7.37 16.84 0.20
CA ASP A 56 -6.22 16.32 0.98
C ASP A 56 -6.55 15.12 1.89
N ARG A 57 -7.83 14.87 2.18
CA ARG A 57 -8.27 13.77 3.04
C ARG A 57 -7.85 12.40 2.51
N ILE A 58 -7.79 12.21 1.20
CA ILE A 58 -7.46 10.90 0.62
C ILE A 58 -6.00 10.50 0.85
N PHE A 59 -5.11 11.47 1.10
CA PHE A 59 -3.72 11.17 1.45
C PHE A 59 -3.56 10.56 2.85
N ARG A 60 -4.62 10.55 3.67
CA ARG A 60 -4.59 9.88 4.98
C ARG A 60 -4.40 8.37 4.82
N ASP A 61 -4.97 7.79 3.77
CA ASP A 61 -4.87 6.35 3.47
C ASP A 61 -3.41 5.96 3.17
N PHE A 62 -2.60 6.92 2.71
CA PHE A 62 -1.18 6.76 2.42
C PHE A 62 -0.24 7.10 3.59
N LEU A 63 -0.75 7.42 4.77
CA LEU A 63 0.12 7.62 5.94
C LEU A 63 0.72 6.29 6.38
N TYR A 64 2.03 6.25 6.60
CA TYR A 64 2.71 5.10 7.18
C TYR A 64 3.93 5.55 7.99
N THR A 65 4.44 4.66 8.82
CA THR A 65 5.68 4.85 9.58
C THR A 65 6.78 3.90 9.08
N PRO A 66 8.07 4.18 9.35
CA PRO A 66 9.16 3.26 9.00
C PRO A 66 9.01 1.85 9.61
N ALA A 67 8.24 1.69 10.68
CA ALA A 67 7.99 0.40 11.32
C ALA A 67 7.16 -0.56 10.44
N GLU A 68 6.41 -0.04 9.46
CA GLU A 68 5.59 -0.83 8.54
C GLU A 68 6.40 -1.39 7.36
N ARG A 69 7.67 -1.01 7.19
CA ARG A 69 8.47 -1.41 6.02
C ARG A 69 8.85 -2.90 6.06
N PRO A 70 8.76 -3.63 4.93
CA PRO A 70 8.30 -3.18 3.61
C PRO A 70 6.78 -2.91 3.54
N VAL A 71 6.42 -1.71 3.09
CA VAL A 71 5.01 -1.26 3.01
C VAL A 71 4.57 -1.07 1.56
N VAL A 72 3.41 -1.64 1.24
CA VAL A 72 2.83 -1.67 -0.10
C VAL A 72 1.51 -0.90 -0.09
N ALA A 73 1.42 0.15 -0.92
CA ALA A 73 0.17 0.88 -1.09
C ALA A 73 -0.80 0.08 -1.95
N GLN A 74 -2.04 -0.04 -1.51
CA GLN A 74 -3.07 -0.72 -2.28
C GLN A 74 -4.05 0.27 -2.91
N ILE A 75 -4.23 0.17 -4.23
CA ILE A 75 -5.10 1.06 -4.99
C ILE A 75 -6.17 0.30 -5.77
N PHE A 76 -7.31 0.96 -6.01
CA PHE A 76 -8.43 0.39 -6.78
C PHE A 76 -9.16 1.44 -7.63
N GLY A 77 -9.85 0.96 -8.66
CA GLY A 77 -10.67 1.76 -9.57
C GLY A 77 -10.85 1.10 -10.92
N CYS A 78 -11.37 1.86 -11.90
CA CYS A 78 -11.79 1.31 -13.19
C CYS A 78 -10.99 1.83 -14.39
N GLN A 79 -10.44 3.04 -14.32
CA GLN A 79 -9.80 3.68 -15.48
C GLN A 79 -8.27 3.56 -15.41
N PRO A 80 -7.61 2.91 -16.40
CA PRO A 80 -6.16 2.71 -16.41
C PRO A 80 -5.33 4.00 -16.30
N GLU A 81 -5.84 5.11 -16.85
CA GLU A 81 -5.19 6.42 -16.78
C GLU A 81 -5.00 6.91 -15.34
N TYR A 82 -5.96 6.62 -14.44
CA TYR A 82 -5.85 7.01 -13.04
C TYR A 82 -4.93 6.08 -12.26
N PHE A 83 -4.88 4.79 -12.59
CA PHE A 83 -3.87 3.87 -12.05
C PHE A 83 -2.45 4.31 -12.38
N TYR A 84 -2.20 4.70 -13.64
CA TYR A 84 -0.89 5.20 -14.06
C TYR A 84 -0.45 6.39 -13.21
N LYS A 85 -1.32 7.39 -13.04
CA LYS A 85 -0.98 8.56 -12.25
C LYS A 85 -0.86 8.26 -10.75
N ALA A 86 -1.72 7.38 -10.21
CA ALA A 86 -1.64 6.95 -8.82
C ALA A 86 -0.33 6.22 -8.52
N ALA A 87 0.19 5.42 -9.46
CA ALA A 87 1.48 4.75 -9.31
C ALA A 87 2.64 5.74 -9.15
N HIS A 88 2.63 6.85 -9.89
CA HIS A 88 3.60 7.93 -9.69
C HIS A 88 3.49 8.55 -8.31
N VAL A 89 2.27 8.85 -7.85
CA VAL A 89 2.06 9.42 -6.51
C VAL A 89 2.55 8.46 -5.42
N VAL A 90 2.20 7.18 -5.49
CA VAL A 90 2.68 6.15 -4.54
C VAL A 90 4.22 6.06 -4.54
N CYS A 91 4.84 6.13 -5.71
CA CYS A 91 6.30 6.14 -5.81
C CYS A 91 6.92 7.38 -5.14
N GLU A 92 6.38 8.57 -5.40
CA GLU A 92 6.86 9.82 -4.79
C GLU A 92 6.64 9.86 -3.26
N LEU A 93 5.61 9.19 -2.77
CA LEU A 93 5.35 9.02 -1.33
C LEU A 93 6.28 7.99 -0.67
N GLY A 94 7.13 7.30 -1.44
CA GLY A 94 8.21 6.46 -0.92
C GLY A 94 7.77 5.07 -0.44
N PHE A 95 6.66 4.56 -0.94
CA PHE A 95 6.24 3.17 -0.70
C PHE A 95 7.23 2.17 -1.33
N ASP A 96 7.36 1.00 -0.71
CA ASP A 96 8.26 -0.07 -1.19
C ASP A 96 7.63 -0.84 -2.36
N GLY A 97 6.30 -0.81 -2.48
CA GLY A 97 5.57 -1.42 -3.57
C GLY A 97 4.16 -0.85 -3.75
N LEU A 98 3.52 -1.32 -4.82
CA LEU A 98 2.14 -0.98 -5.17
C LEU A 98 1.37 -2.26 -5.48
N ASP A 99 0.18 -2.40 -4.91
CA ASP A 99 -0.76 -3.46 -5.20
C ASP A 99 -2.02 -2.91 -5.88
N ILE A 100 -2.54 -3.67 -6.84
CA ILE A 100 -3.81 -3.36 -7.51
C ILE A 100 -4.85 -4.33 -6.99
N LYS A 101 -5.80 -3.80 -6.21
CA LYS A 101 -6.93 -4.59 -5.72
C LYS A 101 -7.79 -5.02 -6.90
N LYS A 102 -7.62 -6.27 -7.35
CA LYS A 102 -8.38 -6.89 -8.44
C LYS A 102 -9.14 -8.10 -7.90
N GLY A 103 -10.14 -7.84 -7.05
CA GLY A 103 -10.98 -8.85 -6.39
C GLY A 103 -12.44 -8.39 -6.24
N VAL A 104 -13.34 -9.23 -6.77
CA VAL A 104 -14.78 -9.12 -7.16
C VAL A 104 -15.77 -9.04 -5.96
N PRO A 105 -17.03 -8.53 -6.09
CA PRO A 105 -17.58 -7.38 -6.83
C PRO A 105 -17.78 -6.14 -5.94
#